data_AF-A0AAD8HDN2-F1
#
_entry.id   AF-A0AAD8HDN2-F1
#
_cell.length_a   1.000
_cell.length_b   1.000
_cell.length_c   1.000
_cell.angle_alpha   90.00
_cell.angle_beta   90.00
_cell.angle_gamma   90.00
#
_symmetry.space_group_name_H-M   'P 1'
#
loop_
_entity.id
_entity.type
_entity.pdbx_description
1 polymer ?
#
loop_
_entity_poly.entity_id
_entity_poly.type
_entity_poly.pdbx_seq_one_letter_code
_entity_poly.pdbx_strand_id
1 'polypeptide(L)'
;MLSFLQADQTHGSLKEELRTILPQLEEMQKRKVERRNQFLDIVQQIQKIQSEIYASDKIHYTSPIVDETDLSLRKLEELQKELQALQREKSDRLKQVLELLSTLNSLCLVLGMDFQNTVNEVHPSLGDSDGTKSISNDTIDSLAVAIKRLLELKIQRMQRLQDLATTMLELWNLMDTPVEEQQMFQNVTCNIAASEQELKEPNMFSEDFIDYVEAEVFRLEALKASKMKELVFKKSSADKEEYDLILAERWQQGYDLIRY
;
A
#
# COMPACT_ATOMS: atom_id res chain seq x y z
N MET A 1 94.67 17.06 29.22
CA MET A 1 94.95 15.75 28.59
C MET A 1 93.64 15.16 28.13
N LEU A 2 93.53 14.92 26.83
CA LEU A 2 92.39 14.31 26.14
C LEU A 2 92.21 12.86 26.60
N SER A 3 90.96 12.43 26.82
CA SER A 3 90.58 11.03 26.62
C SER A 3 89.27 10.98 25.86
N PHE A 4 89.41 10.81 24.54
CA PHE A 4 88.42 10.23 23.67
C PHE A 4 88.25 8.75 24.04
N LEU A 5 87.04 8.29 24.33
CA LEU A 5 86.63 6.88 24.31
C LEU A 5 85.17 6.89 23.83
N GLN A 6 85.00 6.87 22.50
CA GLN A 6 84.58 5.72 21.71
C GLN A 6 83.07 5.47 21.79
N ALA A 7 82.38 5.94 20.75
CA ALA A 7 81.04 5.52 20.39
C ALA A 7 81.07 4.03 20.04
N ASP A 8 80.26 3.26 20.77
CA ASP A 8 80.09 1.83 20.57
C ASP A 8 79.17 1.61 19.36
N GLN A 9 79.77 1.55 18.16
CA GLN A 9 79.10 1.13 16.93
C GLN A 9 79.24 -0.39 16.79
N THR A 10 78.29 -1.12 17.38
CA THR A 10 78.12 -2.57 17.13
C THR A 10 77.34 -2.77 15.83
N HIS A 11 77.97 -2.51 14.69
CA HIS A 11 77.47 -3.01 13.41
C HIS A 11 77.79 -4.50 13.31
N GLY A 12 76.79 -5.35 13.50
CA GLY A 12 76.87 -6.77 13.13
C GLY A 12 77.18 -6.91 11.63
N SER A 13 77.69 -8.05 11.19
CA SER A 13 77.96 -8.22 9.74
C SER A 13 76.65 -8.10 8.95
N LEU A 14 76.72 -7.65 7.68
CA LEU A 14 75.56 -7.62 6.76
C LEU A 14 74.71 -8.91 6.77
N LYS A 15 75.33 -10.05 7.07
CA LYS A 15 74.68 -11.37 7.18
C LYS A 15 73.83 -11.52 8.44
N GLU A 16 74.22 -10.89 9.56
CA GLU A 16 73.45 -10.85 10.81
C GLU A 16 72.31 -9.84 10.74
N GLU A 17 72.54 -8.68 10.11
CA GLU A 17 71.46 -7.73 9.81
C GLU A 17 70.40 -8.38 8.90
N LEU A 18 70.82 -9.09 7.85
CA LEU A 18 69.91 -9.82 6.96
C LEU A 18 69.10 -10.90 7.70
N ARG A 19 69.73 -11.66 8.61
CA ARG A 19 69.03 -12.66 9.44
C ARG A 19 68.00 -12.04 10.38
N THR A 20 68.17 -10.77 10.75
CA THR A 20 67.25 -10.04 11.62
C THR A 20 66.08 -9.45 10.83
N ILE A 21 66.32 -9.02 9.58
CA ILE A 21 65.30 -8.41 8.71
C ILE A 21 64.33 -9.46 8.13
N LEU A 22 64.80 -10.66 7.78
CA LEU A 22 63.96 -11.69 7.13
C LEU A 22 62.67 -12.02 7.92
N PRO A 23 62.72 -12.33 9.23
CA PRO A 23 61.50 -12.58 10.01
C PRO A 23 60.57 -11.38 10.09
N GLN A 24 61.12 -10.16 10.13
CA GLN A 24 60.33 -8.93 10.15
C GLN A 24 59.59 -8.71 8.82
N LEU A 25 60.25 -9.03 7.69
CA LEU A 25 59.64 -8.96 6.38
C LEU A 25 58.50 -9.98 6.22
N GLU A 26 58.70 -11.22 6.66
CA GLU A 26 57.66 -12.27 6.66
C GLU A 26 56.44 -11.85 7.49
N GLU A 27 56.65 -11.29 8.69
CA GLU A 27 55.59 -10.76 9.54
C GLU A 27 54.85 -9.57 8.87
N MET A 28 55.57 -8.67 8.19
CA MET A 28 54.95 -7.57 7.45
C MET A 28 54.11 -8.06 6.26
N GLN A 29 54.58 -9.07 5.53
CA GLN A 29 53.82 -9.69 4.44
C GLN A 29 52.54 -10.33 4.97
N LYS A 30 52.61 -11.07 6.08
CA LYS A 30 51.45 -11.68 6.72
C LYS A 30 50.41 -10.63 7.11
N ARG A 31 50.83 -9.56 7.79
CA ARG A 31 49.93 -8.44 8.17
C ARG A 31 49.31 -7.75 6.96
N LYS A 32 50.05 -7.61 5.86
CA LYS A 32 49.52 -7.04 4.61
C LYS A 32 48.39 -7.90 4.03
N VAL A 33 48.58 -9.22 3.99
CA VAL A 33 47.55 -10.16 3.51
C VAL A 33 46.31 -10.12 4.40
N GLU A 34 46.50 -10.12 5.72
CA GLU A 34 45.40 -10.02 6.68
C GLU A 34 44.60 -8.73 6.50
N ARG A 35 45.28 -7.59 6.35
CA ARG A 35 44.62 -6.31 6.04
C ARG A 35 43.84 -6.35 4.73
N ARG A 36 44.45 -6.87 3.66
CA ARG A 36 43.77 -7.01 2.37
C ARG A 36 42.46 -7.81 2.52
N ASN A 37 42.48 -8.90 3.29
CA ASN A 37 41.29 -9.72 3.51
C ASN A 37 40.20 -8.96 4.29
N GLN A 38 40.57 -8.14 5.29
CA GLN A 38 39.61 -7.27 6.00
C GLN A 38 38.95 -6.26 5.06
N PHE A 39 39.74 -5.61 4.19
CA PHE A 39 39.19 -4.69 3.19
C PHE A 39 38.26 -5.41 2.21
N LEU A 40 38.64 -6.61 1.76
CA LEU A 40 37.84 -7.39 0.83
C LEU A 40 36.47 -7.74 1.42
N ASP A 41 36.45 -8.18 2.67
CA ASP A 41 35.21 -8.50 3.39
C ASP A 41 34.29 -7.28 3.52
N ILE A 42 34.83 -6.13 3.93
CA ILE A 42 34.03 -4.90 4.08
C ILE A 42 33.47 -4.43 2.74
N VAL A 43 34.29 -4.40 1.69
CA VAL A 43 33.85 -3.99 0.34
C VAL A 43 32.77 -4.95 -0.18
N GLN A 44 32.92 -6.27 0.04
CA GLN A 44 31.89 -7.25 -0.30
C GLN A 44 30.56 -6.98 0.40
N GLN A 45 30.60 -6.71 1.70
CA GLN A 45 29.39 -6.39 2.46
C GLN A 45 28.72 -5.10 1.99
N ILE A 46 29.51 -4.05 1.74
CA ILE A 46 29.02 -2.77 1.19
C ILE A 46 28.32 -3.01 -0.15
N GLN A 47 28.99 -3.67 -1.10
CA GLN A 47 28.42 -3.96 -2.42
C GLN A 47 27.15 -4.80 -2.34
N LYS A 48 27.11 -5.79 -1.43
CA LYS A 48 25.91 -6.60 -1.20
C LYS A 48 24.75 -5.73 -0.73
N ILE A 49 24.93 -4.91 0.30
CA ILE A 49 23.85 -4.05 0.82
C ILE A 49 23.43 -3.00 -0.21
N GLN A 50 24.38 -2.40 -0.92
CA GLN A 50 24.09 -1.47 -2.01
C GLN A 50 23.27 -2.15 -3.10
N SER A 51 23.62 -3.37 -3.50
CA SER A 51 22.81 -4.13 -4.46
C SER A 51 21.40 -4.37 -3.92
N GLU A 52 21.22 -4.76 -2.65
CA GLU A 52 19.87 -4.97 -2.10
C GLU A 52 19.02 -3.68 -2.05
N ILE A 53 19.64 -2.52 -1.82
CA ILE A 53 18.95 -1.22 -1.73
C ILE A 53 18.68 -0.60 -3.10
N TYR A 54 19.64 -0.70 -4.01
CA TYR A 54 19.63 -0.01 -5.30
C TYR A 54 19.36 -0.94 -6.49
N ALA A 55 19.19 -2.25 -6.29
CA ALA A 55 19.04 -3.21 -7.38
C ALA A 55 17.84 -2.89 -8.27
N SER A 56 18.18 -2.28 -9.39
CA SER A 56 17.74 -2.68 -10.72
C SER A 56 18.33 -4.06 -11.03
N ASP A 57 17.54 -4.96 -11.63
CA ASP A 57 17.88 -6.34 -12.05
C ASP A 57 19.11 -6.48 -13.00
N LYS A 58 19.90 -5.42 -13.19
CA LYS A 58 20.99 -5.30 -14.18
C LYS A 58 22.38 -5.08 -13.59
N ILE A 59 22.56 -5.12 -12.28
CA ILE A 59 23.91 -5.01 -11.70
C ILE A 59 24.57 -6.38 -11.77
N HIS A 60 25.32 -6.61 -12.85
CA HIS A 60 26.31 -7.68 -12.91
C HIS A 60 27.12 -7.66 -11.61
N TYR A 61 27.20 -8.79 -10.92
CA TYR A 61 28.08 -9.01 -9.78
C TYR A 61 29.53 -8.71 -10.20
N THR A 62 29.93 -7.45 -10.17
CA THR A 62 31.33 -7.07 -10.34
C THR A 62 32.05 -7.56 -9.10
N SER A 63 33.07 -8.40 -9.31
CA SER A 63 33.91 -8.87 -8.22
C SER A 63 34.34 -7.68 -7.36
N PRO A 64 34.31 -7.80 -6.02
CA PRO A 64 34.81 -6.78 -5.12
C PRO A 64 36.28 -6.48 -5.46
N ILE A 65 36.55 -5.25 -5.89
CA ILE A 65 37.92 -4.80 -6.17
C ILE A 65 38.38 -4.00 -4.96
N VAL A 66 39.36 -4.52 -4.23
CA VAL A 66 40.05 -3.78 -3.18
C VAL A 66 41.14 -2.95 -3.85
N ASP A 67 41.14 -1.65 -3.56
CA ASP A 67 42.26 -0.79 -3.91
C ASP A 67 43.50 -1.19 -3.09
N GLU A 68 44.46 -1.83 -3.75
CA GLU A 68 45.72 -2.24 -3.11
C GLU A 68 46.67 -1.06 -2.83
N THR A 69 46.38 0.13 -3.36
CA THR A 69 47.25 1.31 -3.20
C THR A 69 47.09 1.98 -1.84
N ASP A 70 45.94 1.85 -1.18
CA ASP A 70 45.65 2.42 0.14
C ASP A 70 45.05 1.41 1.12
N LEU A 71 45.92 0.66 1.81
CA LEU A 71 45.57 -0.22 2.93
C LEU A 71 45.80 0.46 4.30
N SER A 72 45.61 1.79 4.39
CA SER A 72 45.78 2.54 5.64
C SER A 72 44.65 2.26 6.64
N LEU A 73 44.94 2.46 7.93
CA LEU A 73 43.91 2.38 8.99
C LEU A 73 42.80 3.40 8.78
N ARG A 74 43.14 4.61 8.32
CA ARG A 74 42.17 5.66 8.03
C ARG A 74 41.15 5.20 6.97
N LYS A 75 41.63 4.61 5.87
CA LYS A 75 40.73 4.13 4.81
C LYS A 75 39.84 2.97 5.30
N LEU A 76 40.38 2.09 6.13
CA LEU A 76 39.61 1.01 6.76
C LEU A 76 38.49 1.57 7.64
N GLU A 77 38.79 2.56 8.49
CA GLU A 77 37.80 3.22 9.35
C GLU A 77 36.70 3.95 8.55
N GLU A 78 37.06 4.58 7.42
CA GLU A 78 36.09 5.19 6.50
C GLU A 78 35.12 4.16 5.93
N LEU A 79 35.63 3.04 5.40
CA LEU A 79 34.80 1.96 4.86
C LEU A 79 33.92 1.32 5.95
N GLN A 80 34.43 1.17 7.17
CA GLN A 80 33.64 0.68 8.30
C GLN A 80 32.48 1.63 8.66
N LYS A 81 32.72 2.94 8.63
CA LYS A 81 31.65 3.94 8.86
C LYS A 81 30.60 3.89 7.75
N GLU A 82 31.02 3.72 6.50
CA GLU A 82 30.11 3.54 5.35
C GLU A 82 29.26 2.28 5.52
N LEU A 83 29.87 1.15 5.85
CA LEU A 83 29.16 -0.11 6.10
C LEU A 83 28.13 0.03 7.23
N GLN A 84 28.49 0.70 8.33
CA GLN A 84 27.57 0.97 9.44
C GLN A 84 26.41 1.90 9.06
N ALA A 85 26.65 2.87 8.17
CA ALA A 85 25.59 3.72 7.64
C ALA A 85 24.62 2.91 6.76
N LEU A 86 25.14 2.09 5.85
CA LEU A 86 24.33 1.23 4.97
C LEU A 86 23.55 0.17 5.75
N GLN A 87 24.12 -0.42 6.79
CA GLN A 87 23.41 -1.36 7.67
C GLN A 87 22.24 -0.68 8.41
N ARG A 88 22.41 0.58 8.85
CA ARG A 88 21.32 1.36 9.43
C ARG A 88 20.23 1.66 8.40
N GLU A 89 20.62 2.14 7.22
CA GLU A 89 19.67 2.41 6.13
C GLU A 89 18.87 1.14 5.77
N LYS A 90 19.52 -0.01 5.65
CA LYS A 90 18.87 -1.30 5.41
C LYS A 90 17.82 -1.63 6.48
N SER A 91 18.14 -1.41 7.74
CA SER A 91 17.22 -1.64 8.87
C SER A 91 16.02 -0.70 8.81
N ASP A 92 16.26 0.58 8.53
CA ASP A 92 15.20 1.59 8.45
C ASP A 92 14.27 1.35 7.25
N ARG A 93 14.83 0.95 6.09
CA ARG A 93 14.05 0.53 4.92
C ARG A 93 13.19 -0.70 5.19
N LEU A 94 13.71 -1.68 5.92
CA LEU A 94 12.92 -2.86 6.28
C LEU A 94 11.71 -2.46 7.15
N LYS A 95 11.90 -1.57 8.13
CA LYS A 95 10.78 -1.04 8.92
C LYS A 95 9.77 -0.30 8.03
N GLN A 96 10.26 0.55 7.14
CA GLN A 96 9.41 1.27 6.19
C GLN A 96 8.57 0.31 5.33
N VAL A 97 9.18 -0.73 4.76
CA VAL A 97 8.45 -1.74 3.98
C VAL A 97 7.38 -2.45 4.82
N LEU A 98 7.67 -2.80 6.07
CA LEU A 98 6.69 -3.42 6.97
C LEU A 98 5.53 -2.47 7.31
N GLU A 99 5.81 -1.18 7.53
CA GLU A 99 4.78 -0.16 7.75
C GLU A 99 3.89 0.01 6.52
N LEU A 100 4.49 0.11 5.32
CA LEU A 100 3.75 0.19 4.05
C LEU A 100 2.88 -1.06 3.83
N LEU A 101 3.39 -2.25 4.11
CA LEU A 101 2.61 -3.49 4.02
C LEU A 101 1.44 -3.51 5.02
N SER A 102 1.64 -3.00 6.24
CA SER A 102 0.56 -2.87 7.22
C SER A 102 -0.53 -1.91 6.76
N THR A 103 -0.16 -0.77 6.17
CA THR A 103 -1.11 0.18 5.57
C THR A 103 -1.84 -0.42 4.38
N LEU A 104 -1.12 -1.15 3.52
CA LEU A 104 -1.71 -1.81 2.37
C LEU A 104 -2.71 -2.89 2.81
N ASN A 105 -2.36 -3.67 3.84
CA ASN A 105 -3.26 -4.69 4.41
C ASN A 105 -4.53 -4.08 4.99
N SER A 106 -4.43 -2.98 5.75
CA SER A 106 -5.62 -2.31 6.30
C SER A 106 -6.54 -1.77 5.19
N LEU A 107 -5.96 -1.23 4.10
CA LEU A 107 -6.72 -0.81 2.93
C LEU A 107 -7.41 -1.98 2.24
N CYS A 108 -6.70 -3.11 2.04
CA CYS A 108 -7.28 -4.30 1.44
C CYS A 108 -8.45 -4.84 2.26
N LEU A 109 -8.33 -4.90 3.58
CA LEU A 109 -9.41 -5.34 4.47
C LEU A 109 -10.66 -4.47 4.35
N VAL A 110 -10.49 -3.15 4.31
CA VAL A 110 -11.59 -2.19 4.20
C VAL A 110 -12.25 -2.25 2.81
N LEU A 111 -11.46 -2.40 1.75
CA LEU A 111 -11.91 -2.51 0.36
C LEU A 111 -12.40 -3.92 -0.03
N GLY A 112 -12.29 -4.90 0.87
CA GLY A 112 -12.59 -6.31 0.58
C GLY A 112 -11.74 -6.90 -0.54
N MET A 113 -10.47 -6.49 -0.65
CA MET A 113 -9.53 -6.98 -1.66
C MET A 113 -8.60 -8.05 -1.09
N ASP A 114 -8.15 -8.95 -1.96
CA ASP A 114 -7.15 -9.96 -1.58
C ASP A 114 -5.77 -9.31 -1.41
N PHE A 115 -5.29 -9.31 -0.17
CA PHE A 115 -3.99 -8.72 0.17
C PHE A 115 -2.83 -9.42 -0.54
N GLN A 116 -2.88 -10.76 -0.65
CA GLN A 116 -1.79 -11.54 -1.21
C GLN A 116 -1.59 -11.24 -2.69
N ASN A 117 -2.68 -11.21 -3.46
CA ASN A 117 -2.68 -10.85 -4.87
C ASN A 117 -2.19 -9.42 -5.05
N THR A 118 -2.65 -8.48 -4.23
CA THR A 118 -2.25 -7.07 -4.28
C THR A 118 -0.75 -6.89 -4.03
N VAL A 119 -0.18 -7.61 -3.05
CA VAL A 119 1.25 -7.56 -2.75
C VAL A 119 2.09 -8.23 -3.83
N ASN A 120 1.62 -9.35 -4.38
CA ASN A 120 2.29 -10.06 -5.47
C ASN A 120 2.35 -9.24 -6.77
N GLU A 121 1.34 -8.40 -7.04
CA GLU A 121 1.35 -7.43 -8.15
C GLU A 121 2.50 -6.41 -8.01
N VAL A 122 2.85 -6.04 -6.78
CA VAL A 122 3.95 -5.10 -6.51
C VAL A 122 5.29 -5.80 -6.63
N HIS A 123 5.50 -6.87 -5.87
CA HIS A 123 6.71 -7.68 -5.94
C HIS A 123 6.49 -9.07 -5.32
N PRO A 124 6.80 -10.18 -6.03
CA PRO A 124 6.55 -11.54 -5.54
C PRO A 124 7.20 -11.86 -4.18
N SER A 125 8.38 -11.31 -3.89
CA SER A 125 9.07 -11.58 -2.62
C SER A 125 8.43 -10.94 -1.39
N LEU A 126 7.48 -10.01 -1.58
CA LEU A 126 6.77 -9.38 -0.46
C LEU A 126 5.66 -10.27 0.09
N GLY A 127 5.05 -11.09 -0.78
CA GLY A 127 3.99 -12.02 -0.42
C GLY A 127 4.51 -13.34 0.14
N ASP A 128 5.79 -13.66 -0.07
CA ASP A 128 6.41 -14.85 0.51
C ASP A 128 6.64 -14.66 2.02
N SER A 129 6.13 -15.59 2.83
CA SER A 129 6.32 -15.59 4.28
C SER A 129 7.75 -15.97 4.68
N ASP A 130 8.41 -16.77 3.84
CA ASP A 130 9.68 -17.44 4.17
C ASP A 130 10.88 -16.78 3.49
N GLY A 131 10.63 -15.89 2.52
CA GLY A 131 11.63 -15.16 1.74
C GLY A 131 12.07 -13.82 2.35
N THR A 132 13.24 -13.34 1.91
CA THR A 132 13.68 -11.96 2.23
C THR A 132 12.84 -10.96 1.44
N LYS A 133 12.12 -10.11 2.16
CA LYS A 133 11.35 -9.01 1.57
C LYS A 133 12.29 -8.05 0.85
N SER A 134 11.92 -7.67 -0.37
CA SER A 134 12.68 -6.68 -1.12
C SER A 134 12.61 -5.32 -0.42
N ILE A 135 13.76 -4.65 -0.33
CA ILE A 135 13.92 -3.31 0.27
C ILE A 135 14.43 -2.28 -0.75
N SER A 136 14.37 -2.63 -2.04
CA SER A 136 14.86 -1.78 -3.11
C SER A 136 14.03 -0.50 -3.24
N ASN A 137 14.62 0.56 -3.79
CA ASN A 137 13.90 1.79 -4.12
C ASN A 137 12.63 1.49 -4.94
N ASP A 138 12.78 0.71 -6.02
CA ASP A 138 11.67 0.37 -6.91
C ASP A 138 10.54 -0.34 -6.17
N THR A 139 10.85 -1.18 -5.17
CA THR A 139 9.84 -1.87 -4.36
C THR A 139 9.10 -0.92 -3.44
N ILE A 140 9.81 -0.03 -2.75
CA ILE A 140 9.21 0.97 -1.86
C ILE A 140 8.34 1.94 -2.65
N ASP A 141 8.81 2.40 -3.81
CA ASP A 141 8.07 3.30 -4.69
C ASP A 141 6.81 2.61 -5.25
N SER A 142 6.93 1.35 -5.67
CA SER A 142 5.79 0.57 -6.17
C SER A 142 4.75 0.30 -5.08
N LEU A 143 5.18 0.03 -3.84
CA LEU A 143 4.28 -0.04 -2.67
C LEU A 143 3.55 1.28 -2.44
N ALA A 144 4.26 2.41 -2.48
CA ALA A 144 3.66 3.72 -2.31
C ALA A 144 2.62 4.03 -3.40
N VAL A 145 2.92 3.69 -4.66
CA VAL A 145 1.98 3.81 -5.79
C VAL A 145 0.74 2.93 -5.58
N ALA A 146 0.93 1.67 -5.15
CA ALA A 146 -0.18 0.76 -4.88
C ALA A 146 -1.09 1.26 -3.74
N ILE A 147 -0.50 1.75 -2.64
CA ILE A 147 -1.24 2.35 -1.52
C ILE A 147 -2.03 3.58 -1.99
N LYS A 148 -1.40 4.47 -2.76
CA LYS A 148 -2.08 5.64 -3.31
C LYS A 148 -3.27 5.25 -4.19
N ARG A 149 -3.11 4.27 -5.07
CA ARG A 149 -4.19 3.71 -5.90
C ARG A 149 -5.35 3.21 -5.04
N LEU A 150 -5.07 2.45 -3.97
CA LEU A 150 -6.11 1.94 -3.09
C LEU A 150 -6.80 3.04 -2.27
N LEU A 151 -6.08 4.09 -1.86
CA LEU A 151 -6.69 5.25 -1.21
C LEU A 151 -7.64 5.99 -2.14
N GLU A 152 -7.24 6.21 -3.40
CA GLU A 152 -8.10 6.81 -4.42
C GLU A 152 -9.35 5.96 -4.67
N LEU A 153 -9.18 4.63 -4.77
CA LEU A 153 -10.30 3.70 -4.91
C LEU A 153 -11.24 3.71 -3.70
N LYS A 154 -10.69 3.78 -2.47
CA LYS A 154 -11.48 3.90 -1.24
C LYS A 154 -12.32 5.17 -1.24
N ILE A 155 -11.73 6.31 -1.62
CA ILE A 155 -12.46 7.58 -1.73
C ILE A 155 -13.58 7.48 -2.77
N GLN A 156 -13.28 6.92 -3.95
CA GLN A 156 -14.27 6.73 -5.02
C GLN A 156 -15.45 5.88 -4.56
N ARG A 157 -15.17 4.72 -3.94
CA ARG A 157 -16.19 3.80 -3.43
C ARG A 157 -17.00 4.40 -2.29
N MET A 158 -16.36 5.15 -1.41
CA MET A 158 -17.03 5.89 -0.34
C MET A 158 -18.02 6.92 -0.90
N GLN A 159 -17.61 7.73 -1.89
CA GLN A 159 -18.49 8.70 -2.54
C GLN A 159 -19.70 8.02 -3.19
N ARG A 160 -19.47 6.95 -3.96
CA ARG A 160 -20.56 6.16 -4.57
C ARG A 160 -21.55 5.66 -3.51
N LEU A 161 -21.04 5.15 -2.38
CA LEU A 161 -21.89 4.66 -1.28
C LEU A 161 -22.68 5.80 -0.62
N GLN A 162 -22.08 6.98 -0.44
CA GLN A 162 -22.76 8.17 0.09
C GLN A 162 -23.88 8.67 -0.83
N ASP A 163 -23.66 8.65 -2.15
CA ASP A 163 -24.67 9.01 -3.15
C ASP A 163 -25.84 8.01 -3.16
N LEU A 164 -25.53 6.71 -3.09
CA LEU A 164 -26.54 5.65 -2.96
C LEU A 164 -27.34 5.79 -1.67
N ALA A 165 -26.67 6.04 -0.55
CA ALA A 165 -27.31 6.23 0.76
C ALA A 165 -28.26 7.45 0.77
N THR A 166 -27.85 8.55 0.12
CA THR A 166 -28.67 9.76 -0.05
C THR A 166 -29.92 9.46 -0.87
N THR A 167 -29.74 8.77 -2.01
CA THR A 167 -30.85 8.35 -2.89
C THR A 167 -31.82 7.42 -2.15
N MET A 168 -31.28 6.48 -1.36
CA MET A 168 -32.05 5.55 -0.54
C MET A 168 -32.90 6.28 0.49
N LEU A 169 -32.36 7.28 1.20
CA LEU A 169 -33.11 8.13 2.14
C LEU A 169 -34.24 8.89 1.45
N GLU A 170 -33.99 9.46 0.28
CA GLU A 170 -35.02 10.16 -0.51
C GLU A 170 -36.15 9.21 -0.93
N LEU A 171 -35.81 8.00 -1.39
CA LEU A 171 -36.78 6.99 -1.79
C LEU A 171 -37.60 6.49 -0.59
N TRP A 172 -36.97 6.27 0.57
CA TRP A 172 -37.69 5.88 1.78
C TRP A 172 -38.70 6.92 2.23
N ASN A 173 -38.29 8.20 2.24
CA ASN A 173 -39.17 9.33 2.57
C ASN A 173 -40.32 9.46 1.56
N LEU A 174 -40.07 9.22 0.28
CA LEU A 174 -41.09 9.30 -0.76
C LEU A 174 -42.09 8.13 -0.71
N MET A 175 -41.62 6.95 -0.32
CA MET A 175 -42.39 5.71 -0.39
C MET A 175 -43.04 5.31 0.95
N ASP A 176 -42.83 6.12 1.99
CA ASP A 176 -43.19 5.84 3.39
C ASP A 176 -42.70 4.45 3.82
N THR A 177 -41.41 4.17 3.57
CA THR A 177 -40.83 2.84 3.80
C THR A 177 -40.80 2.50 5.29
N PRO A 178 -41.25 1.31 5.74
CA PRO A 178 -41.26 0.93 7.15
C PRO A 178 -39.88 0.96 7.81
N VAL A 179 -39.82 1.33 9.10
CA VAL A 179 -38.56 1.48 9.85
C VAL A 179 -37.77 0.16 9.93
N GLU A 180 -38.46 -0.97 9.95
CA GLU A 180 -37.86 -2.30 9.97
C GLU A 180 -37.03 -2.58 8.70
N GLU A 181 -37.50 -2.12 7.53
CA GLU A 181 -36.75 -2.20 6.27
C GLU A 181 -35.57 -1.21 6.28
N GLN A 182 -35.78 0.00 6.80
CA GLN A 182 -34.72 1.02 6.88
C GLN A 182 -33.54 0.58 7.76
N GLN A 183 -33.83 -0.13 8.86
CA GLN A 183 -32.82 -0.54 9.84
C GLN A 183 -31.74 -1.44 9.22
N MET A 184 -32.07 -2.21 8.17
CA MET A 184 -31.11 -3.08 7.48
C MET A 184 -29.96 -2.33 6.80
N PHE A 185 -30.15 -1.03 6.50
CA PHE A 185 -29.18 -0.18 5.81
C PHE A 185 -28.72 1.01 6.67
N GLN A 186 -28.98 0.98 7.99
CA GLN A 186 -28.59 2.06 8.91
C GLN A 186 -27.06 2.25 8.93
N ASN A 187 -26.29 1.18 8.79
CA ASN A 187 -24.83 1.22 8.69
C ASN A 187 -24.32 1.95 7.42
N VAL A 188 -25.17 2.13 6.41
CA VAL A 188 -24.84 2.90 5.21
C VAL A 188 -25.23 4.36 5.41
N THR A 189 -26.45 4.61 5.88
CA THR A 189 -27.00 5.96 6.01
C THR A 189 -26.37 6.77 7.14
N CYS A 190 -25.92 6.15 8.24
CA CYS A 190 -25.20 6.84 9.30
C CYS A 190 -23.82 7.37 8.87
N ASN A 191 -23.27 6.86 7.77
CA ASN A 191 -21.92 7.20 7.29
C ASN A 191 -21.88 8.21 6.14
N ILE A 192 -23.04 8.82 5.81
CA ILE A 192 -23.15 9.83 4.73
C ILE A 192 -22.21 11.02 4.98
N ALA A 193 -22.07 11.46 6.22
CA ALA A 193 -21.22 12.59 6.59
C ALA A 193 -19.86 12.17 7.16
N ALA A 194 -19.57 10.87 7.24
CA ALA A 194 -18.33 10.36 7.80
C ALA A 194 -17.14 10.66 6.87
N SER A 195 -15.97 10.88 7.48
CA SER A 195 -14.73 11.12 6.73
C SER A 195 -14.04 9.81 6.33
N GLU A 196 -13.19 9.86 5.30
CA GLU A 196 -12.42 8.70 4.83
C GLU A 196 -11.63 8.02 5.96
N GLN A 197 -11.12 8.80 6.91
CA GLN A 197 -10.26 8.31 8.00
C GLN A 197 -11.02 7.61 9.11
N GLU A 198 -12.31 7.92 9.27
CA GLU A 198 -13.18 7.32 10.30
C GLU A 198 -13.60 5.90 9.92
N LEU A 199 -13.73 5.65 8.62
CA LEU A 199 -14.28 4.41 8.07
C LEU A 199 -13.18 3.37 7.86
N LYS A 200 -13.13 2.40 8.78
CA LYS A 200 -12.11 1.34 8.85
C LYS A 200 -12.72 -0.06 9.00
N GLU A 201 -14.04 -0.16 8.92
CA GLU A 201 -14.76 -1.40 9.00
C GLU A 201 -14.37 -2.33 7.84
N PRO A 202 -14.02 -3.60 8.12
CA PRO A 202 -13.71 -4.56 7.07
C PRO A 202 -14.88 -4.73 6.10
N ASN A 203 -14.55 -4.84 4.81
CA ASN A 203 -15.49 -5.02 3.70
C ASN A 203 -16.55 -3.91 3.53
N MET A 204 -16.43 -2.78 4.23
CA MET A 204 -17.36 -1.66 4.10
C MET A 204 -17.38 -1.06 2.69
N PHE A 205 -16.25 -1.13 1.99
CA PHE A 205 -16.13 -0.67 0.61
C PHE A 205 -15.76 -1.83 -0.31
N SER A 206 -16.21 -3.04 -0.01
CA SER A 206 -16.13 -4.14 -0.98
C SER A 206 -17.10 -3.90 -2.13
N GLU A 207 -16.78 -4.44 -3.31
CA GLU A 207 -17.69 -4.34 -4.45
C GLU A 207 -19.01 -5.05 -4.15
N ASP A 208 -18.95 -6.25 -3.56
CA ASP A 208 -20.14 -7.02 -3.15
C ASP A 208 -21.07 -6.23 -2.24
N PHE A 209 -20.52 -5.44 -1.30
CA PHE A 209 -21.33 -4.62 -0.40
C PHE A 209 -21.97 -3.43 -1.12
N ILE A 210 -21.23 -2.77 -2.02
CA ILE A 210 -21.75 -1.68 -2.83
C ILE A 210 -22.87 -2.18 -3.75
N ASP A 211 -22.65 -3.32 -4.41
CA ASP A 211 -23.64 -3.96 -5.29
C ASP A 211 -24.91 -4.34 -4.52
N TYR A 212 -24.78 -4.81 -3.28
CA TYR A 212 -25.92 -5.07 -2.40
C TYR A 212 -26.75 -3.80 -2.11
N VAL A 213 -26.09 -2.69 -1.78
CA VAL A 213 -26.78 -1.41 -1.51
C VAL A 213 -27.41 -0.85 -2.78
N GLU A 214 -26.70 -0.94 -3.91
CA GLU A 214 -27.19 -0.49 -5.20
C GLU A 214 -28.42 -1.29 -5.66
N ALA A 215 -28.42 -2.61 -5.47
CA ALA A 215 -29.57 -3.45 -5.76
C ALA A 215 -30.82 -3.06 -4.95
N GLU A 216 -30.65 -2.65 -3.69
CA GLU A 216 -31.76 -2.15 -2.89
C GLU A 216 -32.30 -0.81 -3.42
N VAL A 217 -31.43 0.12 -3.80
CA VAL A 217 -31.85 1.38 -4.43
C VAL A 217 -32.66 1.08 -5.70
N PHE A 218 -32.18 0.18 -6.56
CA PHE A 218 -32.92 -0.25 -7.75
C PHE A 218 -34.28 -0.89 -7.42
N ARG A 219 -34.36 -1.70 -6.36
CA ARG A 219 -35.63 -2.29 -5.91
C ARG A 219 -36.62 -1.20 -5.49
N LEU A 220 -36.18 -0.20 -4.74
CA LEU A 220 -37.01 0.93 -4.30
C LEU A 220 -37.47 1.79 -5.47
N GLU A 221 -36.61 2.04 -6.46
CA GLU A 221 -36.97 2.74 -7.70
C GLU A 221 -38.04 1.99 -8.50
N ALA A 222 -37.90 0.67 -8.64
CA ALA A 222 -38.89 -0.17 -9.31
C ALA A 222 -40.24 -0.16 -8.57
N LEU A 223 -40.21 -0.21 -7.23
CA LEU A 223 -41.40 -0.11 -6.40
C LEU A 223 -42.10 1.25 -6.56
N LYS A 224 -41.33 2.34 -6.58
CA LYS A 224 -41.82 3.69 -6.85
C LYS A 224 -42.52 3.76 -8.21
N ALA A 225 -41.89 3.24 -9.26
CA ALA A 225 -42.47 3.23 -10.61
C ALA A 225 -43.79 2.43 -10.66
N SER A 226 -43.85 1.28 -9.97
CA SER A 226 -45.05 0.46 -9.89
C SER A 226 -46.19 1.17 -9.16
N LYS A 227 -45.93 1.75 -7.97
CA LYS A 227 -46.94 2.51 -7.23
C LYS A 227 -47.44 3.72 -8.04
N MET A 228 -46.55 4.44 -8.72
CA MET A 228 -46.93 5.57 -9.56
C MET A 228 -47.88 5.15 -10.69
N LYS A 229 -47.58 4.03 -11.35
CA LYS A 229 -48.43 3.46 -12.41
C LYS A 229 -49.82 3.09 -11.88
N GLU A 230 -49.88 2.48 -10.69
CA GLU A 230 -51.14 2.13 -10.04
C GLU A 230 -51.97 3.37 -9.70
N LEU A 231 -51.35 4.41 -9.16
CA LEU A 231 -52.03 5.68 -8.83
C LEU A 231 -52.60 6.36 -10.08
N VAL A 232 -51.84 6.40 -11.17
CA VAL A 232 -52.31 6.93 -12.46
C VAL A 232 -53.50 6.12 -12.97
N PHE A 233 -53.42 4.79 -12.93
CA PHE A 233 -54.51 3.93 -13.38
C PHE A 233 -55.79 4.13 -12.54
N LYS A 234 -55.66 4.18 -11.21
CA LYS A 234 -56.79 4.44 -10.29
C LYS A 234 -57.44 5.80 -10.55
N LYS A 235 -56.63 6.82 -10.82
CA LYS A 235 -57.15 8.15 -11.16
C LYS A 235 -57.91 8.11 -12.49
N SER A 236 -57.35 7.51 -13.53
CA SER A 236 -58.02 7.40 -14.83
C SER A 236 -59.30 6.56 -14.78
N SER A 237 -59.38 5.51 -13.96
CA SER A 237 -60.61 4.74 -13.78
C SER A 237 -61.67 5.54 -13.03
N ALA A 238 -61.28 6.26 -11.96
CA ALA A 238 -62.20 7.11 -11.20
C ALA A 238 -62.76 8.24 -12.06
N ASP A 239 -61.90 8.92 -12.83
CA ASP A 239 -62.33 9.96 -13.76
C ASP A 239 -63.34 9.40 -14.78
N LYS A 240 -63.09 8.20 -15.32
CA LYS A 240 -63.99 7.54 -16.28
C LYS A 240 -65.34 7.16 -15.66
N GLU A 241 -65.35 6.61 -14.46
CA GLU A 241 -66.58 6.28 -13.73
C GLU A 241 -67.43 7.54 -13.48
N GLU A 242 -66.79 8.66 -13.13
CA GLU A 242 -67.46 9.95 -12.97
C GLU A 242 -68.07 10.45 -14.28
N TYR A 243 -67.34 10.38 -15.41
CA TYR A 243 -67.88 10.74 -16.72
C TYR A 243 -69.07 9.86 -17.13
N ASP A 244 -68.98 8.55 -16.93
CA ASP A 244 -70.04 7.60 -17.26
C ASP A 244 -71.31 7.86 -16.42
N LEU A 245 -71.15 8.21 -15.14
CA LEU A 245 -72.25 8.64 -14.25
C LEU A 245 -72.92 9.93 -14.75
N ILE A 246 -72.13 10.96 -15.10
CA ILE A 246 -72.66 12.23 -15.63
C ILE A 246 -73.45 12.01 -16.93
N LEU A 247 -72.95 11.15 -17.81
CA LEU A 247 -73.64 10.81 -19.06
C LEU A 247 -74.95 10.07 -18.78
N ALA A 248 -74.96 9.11 -17.85
CA ALA A 248 -76.17 8.39 -17.46
C ALA A 248 -77.24 9.34 -16.88
N GLU A 249 -76.85 10.27 -16.00
CA GLU A 249 -77.77 11.28 -15.45
C GLU A 249 -78.36 12.19 -16.54
N ARG A 250 -77.53 12.66 -17.50
CA ARG A 250 -78.01 13.48 -18.62
C ARG A 250 -78.95 12.71 -19.54
N TRP A 251 -78.66 11.45 -19.82
CA TRP A 251 -79.56 10.57 -20.58
C TRP A 251 -80.89 10.39 -19.85
N GLN A 252 -80.86 10.17 -18.54
CA GLN A 252 -82.06 10.02 -17.73
C GLN A 252 -82.91 11.30 -17.71
N GLN A 253 -82.28 12.46 -17.50
CA GLN A 253 -82.98 13.76 -17.56
C GLN A 253 -83.59 14.02 -18.94
N GLY A 254 -82.85 13.72 -20.02
CA GLY A 254 -83.37 13.84 -21.38
C GLY A 254 -84.55 12.91 -21.65
N TYR A 255 -84.51 11.67 -21.14
CA TYR A 255 -85.60 10.72 -21.25
C TYR A 255 -86.84 11.18 -20.47
N ASP A 256 -86.67 11.69 -19.25
CA ASP A 256 -87.77 12.17 -18.41
C ASP A 256 -88.46 13.42 -19.00
N LEU A 257 -87.72 14.27 -19.72
CA LEU A 257 -88.25 15.44 -20.44
C LEU A 257 -89.10 15.08 -21.68
N ILE A 258 -88.90 13.90 -22.28
CA ILE A 258 -89.64 13.42 -23.46
C ILE A 258 -90.90 12.63 -23.04
N ARG A 259 -91.00 12.21 -21.77
CA ARG A 259 -92.07 11.34 -21.25
C ARG A 259 -93.31 12.10 -20.74
N TYR A 260 -93.31 13.43 -20.79
CA TYR A 260 -94.45 14.31 -20.50
C TYR A 260 -94.94 15.00 -21.77
#